data_AF-A0A9W8JHK4-F1
#
_entry.id   AF-A0A9W8JHK4-F1
#
_cell.length_a   1.000
_cell.length_b   1.000
_cell.length_c   1.000
_cell.angle_alpha   90.00
_cell.angle_beta   90.00
_cell.angle_gamma   90.00
#
_symmetry.space_group_name_H-M   'P 1'
#
loop_
_entity.id
_entity.type
_entity.pdbx_description
1 polymer ?
#
loop_
_entity_poly.entity_id
_entity_poly.type
_entity_poly.pdbx_seq_one_letter_code
_entity_poly.pdbx_strand_id
1 'polypeptide(L)'
;MIQCIKQVEAVYLKMLNQFQEGTLEPWQPAVFEGTAAIEASTRYFTDARHAASGDIVDFAPYVDRNGHLKEIMENEYVHTTDNRVDYMEMINSPEGGHCYQALDPVVFKHGDLVEATVSFAVMHTKHKTAKMHVLLRALVLLDHTERDAAAILRMRQRYQSIDFGVVPSIRPTLKRKPKYYDLDTDAEETSRSMNRMRIDGPETD
;
A
#
# COMPACT_ATOMS: atom_id res chain seq x y z
N MET A 1 -10.77 1.68 -19.00
CA MET A 1 -10.51 0.33 -18.42
C MET A 1 -10.75 -0.80 -19.44
N ILE A 2 -11.97 -1.00 -19.98
CA ILE A 2 -12.25 -2.07 -20.97
C ILE A 2 -11.30 -2.00 -22.18
N GLN A 3 -11.05 -0.79 -22.71
CA GLN A 3 -10.11 -0.62 -23.81
C GLN A 3 -8.68 -1.03 -23.45
N CYS A 4 -8.22 -0.73 -22.22
CA CYS A 4 -6.88 -1.09 -21.76
C CYS A 4 -6.73 -2.62 -21.65
N ILE A 5 -7.75 -3.31 -21.13
CA ILE A 5 -7.77 -4.78 -21.05
C ILE A 5 -7.61 -5.40 -22.44
N LYS A 6 -8.36 -4.91 -23.44
CA LYS A 6 -8.22 -5.37 -24.83
C LYS A 6 -6.82 -5.16 -25.40
N GLN A 7 -6.12 -4.10 -25.02
CA GLN A 7 -4.73 -3.90 -25.43
C GLN A 7 -3.78 -4.89 -24.76
N VAL A 8 -4.00 -5.23 -23.49
CA VAL A 8 -3.22 -6.29 -22.81
C VAL A 8 -3.48 -7.65 -23.46
N GLU A 9 -4.72 -7.96 -23.83
CA GLU A 9 -5.05 -9.17 -24.60
C GLU A 9 -4.31 -9.22 -25.94
N ALA A 10 -4.22 -8.08 -26.64
CA ALA A 10 -3.47 -7.99 -27.90
C ALA A 10 -1.96 -8.22 -27.69
N VAL A 11 -1.39 -7.77 -26.56
CA VAL A 11 0.01 -8.07 -26.19
C VAL A 11 0.17 -9.56 -25.90
N TYR A 12 -0.76 -10.15 -25.13
CA TYR A 12 -0.77 -11.58 -24.86
C TYR A 12 -0.75 -12.40 -26.14
N LEU A 13 -1.60 -12.08 -27.14
CA LEU A 13 -1.62 -12.79 -28.41
C LEU A 13 -0.30 -12.68 -29.18
N LYS A 14 0.37 -11.53 -29.12
CA LYS A 14 1.70 -11.36 -29.74
C LYS A 14 2.75 -12.25 -29.07
N MET A 15 2.70 -12.37 -27.74
CA MET A 15 3.59 -13.24 -26.98
C MET A 15 3.27 -14.70 -27.24
N LEU A 16 2.00 -15.10 -27.25
CA LEU A 16 1.55 -16.47 -27.50
C LEU A 16 2.15 -17.06 -28.79
N ASN A 17 2.25 -16.25 -29.85
CA ASN A 17 2.82 -16.66 -31.13
C ASN A 17 4.32 -16.98 -31.09
N GLN A 18 5.02 -16.67 -29.99
CA GLN A 18 6.43 -16.99 -29.77
C GLN A 18 6.63 -18.30 -28.99
N PHE A 19 5.54 -18.93 -28.53
CA PHE A 19 5.58 -20.13 -27.70
C PHE A 19 4.91 -21.31 -28.41
N GLN A 20 5.26 -22.53 -28.01
CA GLN A 20 4.57 -23.72 -28.46
C GLN A 20 3.14 -23.74 -27.94
N GLU A 21 2.21 -24.30 -28.71
CA GLU A 21 0.81 -24.37 -28.33
C GLU A 21 0.63 -25.08 -26.97
N GLY A 22 -0.21 -24.50 -26.10
CA GLY A 22 -0.47 -25.03 -24.75
C GLY A 22 0.63 -24.78 -23.71
N THR A 23 1.74 -24.12 -24.06
CA THR A 23 2.83 -23.86 -23.09
C THR A 23 2.69 -22.52 -22.35
N LEU A 24 2.14 -21.49 -23.02
CA LEU A 24 1.81 -20.21 -22.38
C LEU A 24 0.41 -20.28 -21.78
N GLU A 25 0.31 -20.02 -20.48
CA GLU A 25 -0.97 -19.98 -19.78
C GLU A 25 -1.80 -18.77 -20.22
N PRO A 26 -3.13 -18.92 -20.39
CA PRO A 26 -4.01 -17.80 -20.71
C PRO A 26 -3.89 -16.67 -19.70
N TRP A 27 -3.68 -15.45 -20.21
CA TRP A 27 -3.80 -14.26 -19.38
C TRP A 27 -5.28 -13.95 -19.10
N GLN A 28 -5.56 -13.55 -17.87
CA GLN A 28 -6.87 -13.06 -17.47
C GLN A 28 -6.72 -11.76 -16.66
N PRO A 29 -7.65 -10.81 -16.78
CA PRO A 29 -7.69 -9.64 -15.91
C PRO A 29 -7.84 -10.07 -14.45
N ALA A 30 -7.27 -9.28 -13.55
CA ALA A 30 -7.56 -9.40 -12.13
C ALA A 30 -8.98 -8.88 -11.84
N VAL A 31 -9.47 -9.11 -10.62
CA VAL A 31 -10.74 -8.54 -10.14
C VAL A 31 -10.46 -7.74 -8.87
N PHE A 32 -10.82 -6.46 -8.88
CA PHE A 32 -10.72 -5.56 -7.74
C PHE A 32 -12.10 -4.95 -7.46
N GLU A 33 -12.62 -5.12 -6.25
CA GLU A 33 -13.95 -4.63 -5.84
C GLU A 33 -15.07 -5.03 -6.82
N GLY A 34 -15.02 -6.25 -7.34
CA GLY A 34 -16.00 -6.78 -8.29
C GLY A 34 -15.89 -6.25 -9.72
N THR A 35 -14.87 -5.42 -10.00
CA THR A 35 -14.59 -4.86 -11.33
C THR A 35 -13.30 -5.46 -11.91
N ALA A 36 -13.23 -5.63 -13.22
CA ALA A 36 -12.01 -6.08 -13.89
C ALA A 36 -10.85 -5.10 -13.64
N ALA A 37 -9.64 -5.60 -13.44
CA ALA A 37 -8.47 -4.81 -13.08
C ALA A 37 -7.21 -5.33 -13.77
N ILE A 38 -6.20 -4.47 -13.85
CA ILE A 38 -4.86 -4.84 -14.29
C ILE A 38 -4.00 -4.91 -13.03
N GLU A 39 -3.53 -6.11 -12.70
CA GLU A 39 -2.52 -6.31 -11.68
C GLU A 39 -1.14 -6.14 -12.31
N ALA A 40 -0.37 -5.18 -11.81
CA ALA A 40 1.00 -4.93 -12.23
C ALA A 40 1.92 -4.91 -11.01
N SER A 41 3.04 -5.62 -11.09
CA SER A 41 4.01 -5.69 -9.99
C SER A 41 5.43 -5.86 -10.51
N THR A 42 6.39 -5.29 -9.79
CA THR A 42 7.81 -5.42 -10.09
C THR A 42 8.54 -5.84 -8.84
N ARG A 43 9.36 -6.88 -8.95
CA ARG A 43 10.16 -7.40 -7.83
C ARG A 43 11.34 -6.46 -7.56
N TYR A 44 11.72 -6.31 -6.29
CA TYR A 44 12.91 -5.56 -5.90
C TYR A 44 14.22 -6.25 -6.23
N PHE A 45 14.21 -7.59 -6.34
CA PHE A 45 15.42 -8.39 -6.44
C PHE A 45 15.36 -9.33 -7.63
N THR A 46 16.50 -9.52 -8.28
CA THR A 46 16.74 -10.57 -9.26
C THR A 46 17.91 -11.43 -8.77
N ASP A 47 17.83 -12.75 -8.95
CA ASP A 47 18.95 -13.64 -8.67
C ASP A 47 20.17 -13.24 -9.52
N ALA A 48 21.34 -13.09 -8.87
CA ALA A 48 22.56 -12.61 -9.52
C ALA A 48 22.97 -13.46 -10.73
N ARG A 49 22.63 -14.75 -10.76
CA ARG A 49 22.91 -15.67 -11.88
C ARG A 49 22.09 -15.35 -13.13
N HIS A 50 20.97 -14.65 -12.96
CA HIS A 50 20.08 -14.24 -14.04
C HIS A 50 20.22 -12.75 -14.40
N ALA A 51 21.06 -12.01 -13.68
CA ALA A 51 21.29 -10.61 -13.96
C ALA A 51 22.37 -10.45 -15.04
N ALA A 52 22.10 -9.60 -16.03
CA ALA A 52 23.14 -9.14 -16.95
C ALA A 52 24.15 -8.27 -16.17
N SER A 53 25.44 -8.45 -16.44
CA SER A 53 26.55 -7.97 -15.61
C SER A 53 26.69 -6.45 -15.48
N GLY A 54 25.82 -5.65 -16.11
CA GLY A 54 25.93 -4.19 -16.22
C GLY A 54 24.76 -3.37 -15.67
N ASP A 55 23.68 -3.99 -15.20
CA ASP A 55 22.42 -3.28 -14.93
C ASP A 55 22.13 -3.04 -13.44
N ILE A 56 23.09 -3.28 -12.54
CA ILE A 56 22.88 -3.09 -11.10
C ILE A 56 22.75 -1.60 -10.79
N VAL A 57 21.64 -1.25 -10.14
CA VAL A 57 21.35 0.12 -9.71
C VAL A 57 21.05 0.12 -8.22
N ASP A 58 21.34 1.24 -7.54
CA ASP A 58 20.91 1.43 -6.16
C ASP A 58 19.39 1.62 -6.07
N PHE A 59 18.81 1.23 -4.94
CA PHE A 59 17.44 1.59 -4.62
C PHE A 59 17.28 3.12 -4.55
N ALA A 60 16.12 3.60 -4.98
CA ALA A 60 15.79 5.00 -4.77
C ALA A 60 15.70 5.32 -3.26
N PRO A 61 16.09 6.53 -2.80
CA PRO A 61 16.15 6.87 -1.38
C PRO A 61 14.82 6.70 -0.62
N TYR A 62 13.69 6.84 -1.32
CA TYR A 62 12.34 6.67 -0.76
C TYR A 62 11.85 5.22 -0.80
N VAL A 63 12.55 4.32 -1.52
CA VAL A 63 12.24 2.88 -1.55
C VAL A 63 12.97 2.16 -0.42
N ASP A 64 14.23 2.51 -0.17
CA ASP A 64 15.05 1.89 0.87
C ASP A 64 15.70 2.93 1.79
N ARG A 65 14.88 3.71 2.50
CA ARG A 65 15.35 4.83 3.33
C ARG A 65 16.34 4.41 4.42
N ASN A 66 16.18 3.20 4.96
CA ASN A 66 16.99 2.69 6.06
C ASN A 66 18.06 1.68 5.62
N GLY A 67 18.16 1.36 4.33
CA GLY A 67 19.14 0.40 3.80
C GLY A 67 18.79 -1.07 4.04
N HIS A 68 17.60 -1.40 4.54
CA HIS A 68 17.23 -2.78 4.85
C HIS A 68 17.14 -3.64 3.58
N LEU A 69 16.64 -3.10 2.47
CA LEU A 69 16.59 -3.85 1.22
C LEU A 69 18.01 -4.11 0.70
N LYS A 70 18.89 -3.12 0.82
CA LYS A 70 20.31 -3.26 0.48
C LYS A 70 21.05 -4.27 1.35
N GLU A 71 20.72 -4.34 2.64
CA GLU A 71 21.28 -5.35 3.56
C GLU A 71 20.88 -6.78 3.16
N ILE A 72 19.63 -6.98 2.70
CA ILE A 72 19.10 -8.30 2.30
C ILE A 72 19.69 -8.81 0.97
N MET A 73 20.19 -7.93 0.10
CA MET A 73 20.73 -8.33 -1.21
C MET A 73 21.84 -9.39 -1.09
N GLU A 74 22.66 -9.30 -0.03
CA GLU A 74 23.85 -10.12 0.18
C GLU A 74 24.61 -10.38 -1.15
N ASN A 75 24.96 -11.64 -1.45
CA ASN A 75 25.65 -12.01 -2.69
C ASN A 75 24.72 -12.69 -3.73
N GLU A 76 23.51 -13.11 -3.33
CA GLU A 76 22.64 -13.92 -4.18
C GLU A 76 21.66 -13.08 -5.01
N TYR A 77 21.35 -11.86 -4.55
CA TYR A 77 20.34 -11.00 -5.17
C TYR A 77 20.91 -9.64 -5.57
N VAL A 78 20.46 -9.15 -6.72
CA VAL A 78 20.82 -7.84 -7.25
C VAL A 78 19.58 -7.02 -7.57
N HIS A 79 19.67 -5.70 -7.44
CA HIS A 79 18.65 -4.75 -7.88
C HIS A 79 19.07 -4.20 -9.23
N THR A 80 18.29 -4.46 -10.28
CA THR A 80 18.61 -3.97 -11.62
C THR A 80 17.67 -2.85 -12.07
N THR A 81 17.98 -2.22 -13.20
CA THR A 81 17.06 -1.29 -13.88
C THR A 81 15.68 -1.89 -14.10
N ASP A 82 15.59 -3.20 -14.36
CA ASP A 82 14.34 -3.95 -14.49
C ASP A 82 13.58 -4.14 -13.16
N ASN A 83 14.21 -3.91 -12.02
CA ASN A 83 13.60 -3.99 -10.70
C ASN A 83 13.14 -2.64 -10.17
N ARG A 84 13.54 -1.56 -10.85
CA ARG A 84 13.20 -0.19 -10.46
C ARG A 84 11.81 0.19 -10.97
N VAL A 85 11.07 0.89 -10.09
CA VAL A 85 9.83 1.60 -10.43
C VAL A 85 10.07 3.08 -10.18
N ASP A 86 9.78 3.90 -11.18
CA ASP A 86 9.87 5.35 -11.03
C ASP A 86 8.54 5.92 -10.51
N TYR A 87 8.60 6.60 -9.38
CA TYR A 87 7.45 7.24 -8.75
C TYR A 87 7.57 8.75 -8.95
N MET A 88 6.56 9.35 -9.58
CA MET A 88 6.60 10.76 -9.94
C MET A 88 5.25 11.45 -9.70
N GLU A 89 5.27 12.78 -9.67
CA GLU A 89 4.09 13.63 -9.73
C GLU A 89 4.19 14.55 -10.95
N MET A 90 3.06 14.78 -11.61
CA MET A 90 2.94 15.78 -12.66
C MET A 90 2.69 17.17 -12.03
N ILE A 91 3.64 18.08 -12.21
CA ILE A 91 3.53 19.47 -11.76
C ILE A 91 3.17 20.35 -12.96
N ASN A 92 1.99 20.97 -12.89
CA ASN A 92 1.55 21.91 -13.91
C ASN A 92 2.27 23.25 -13.73
N SER A 93 2.95 23.70 -14.79
CA SER A 93 3.57 25.03 -14.84
C SER A 93 2.50 26.09 -15.12
N PRO A 94 2.60 27.28 -14.49
CA PRO A 94 1.73 28.43 -14.80
C PRO A 94 1.76 28.84 -16.28
N GLU A 95 2.84 28.54 -16.99
CA GLU A 95 3.08 28.94 -18.39
C GLU A 95 2.48 27.95 -19.41
N GLY A 96 1.71 26.95 -18.96
CA GLY A 96 0.98 26.03 -19.85
C GLY A 96 1.73 24.74 -20.23
N GLY A 97 2.69 24.31 -19.40
CA GLY A 97 3.39 23.03 -19.53
C GLY A 97 3.23 22.16 -18.29
N HIS A 98 3.81 20.95 -18.31
CA HIS A 98 3.96 20.11 -17.13
C HIS A 98 5.40 19.62 -17.02
N CYS A 99 5.89 19.47 -15.79
CA CYS A 99 7.13 18.77 -15.49
C CYS A 99 6.84 17.60 -14.55
N TYR A 100 7.77 16.65 -14.49
CA TYR A 100 7.67 15.50 -13.60
C TYR A 100 8.70 15.62 -12.49
N GLN A 101 8.26 15.43 -11.26
CA GLN A 101 9.13 15.43 -10.09
C GLN A 101 9.05 14.07 -9.38
N ALA A 102 10.20 13.56 -8.94
CA ALA A 102 10.25 12.32 -8.17
C ALA A 102 9.46 12.44 -6.85
N LEU A 103 8.72 11.40 -6.50
CA LEU A 103 7.80 11.36 -5.38
C LEU A 103 8.01 10.10 -4.53
N ASP A 104 7.79 10.20 -3.22
CA ASP A 104 7.77 9.04 -2.34
C ASP A 104 6.54 8.17 -2.64
N PRO A 105 6.69 6.85 -2.84
CA PRO A 105 5.56 5.94 -3.12
C PRO A 105 4.49 5.95 -2.02
N VAL A 106 4.83 6.35 -0.79
CA VAL A 106 3.87 6.51 0.32
C VAL A 106 2.82 7.59 0.00
N VAL A 107 3.05 8.49 -0.95
CA VAL A 107 2.06 9.51 -1.32
C VAL A 107 0.86 8.91 -2.04
N PHE A 108 1.04 7.83 -2.81
CA PHE A 108 -0.06 7.18 -3.53
C PHE A 108 -1.07 6.52 -2.59
N LYS A 109 -2.34 6.66 -2.92
CA LYS A 109 -3.50 6.18 -2.16
C LYS A 109 -4.61 5.70 -3.09
N HIS A 110 -5.49 4.87 -2.54
CA HIS A 110 -6.71 4.48 -3.23
C HIS A 110 -7.56 5.71 -3.55
N GLY A 111 -7.97 5.83 -4.82
CA GLY A 111 -8.74 6.96 -5.33
C GLY A 111 -7.91 8.01 -6.07
N ASP A 112 -6.58 7.89 -6.10
CA ASP A 112 -5.74 8.76 -6.93
C ASP A 112 -5.91 8.43 -8.42
N LEU A 113 -5.87 9.48 -9.25
CA LEU A 113 -5.74 9.37 -10.68
C LEU A 113 -4.26 9.32 -11.05
N VAL A 114 -3.86 8.23 -11.68
CA VAL A 114 -2.46 7.95 -11.99
C VAL A 114 -2.27 7.57 -13.46
N GLU A 115 -1.11 7.89 -14.00
CA GLU A 115 -0.59 7.26 -15.21
C GLU A 115 0.35 6.13 -14.79
N ALA A 116 0.09 4.93 -15.29
CA ALA A 116 0.94 3.76 -15.04
C ALA A 116 1.63 3.34 -16.33
N THR A 117 2.96 3.34 -16.31
CA THR A 117 3.77 2.74 -17.38
C THR A 117 4.06 1.30 -17.01
N VAL A 118 3.75 0.37 -17.92
CA VAL A 118 3.94 -1.07 -17.70
C VAL A 118 4.77 -1.69 -18.81
N SER A 119 5.46 -2.78 -18.47
CA SER A 119 6.09 -3.70 -19.41
C SER A 119 5.46 -5.09 -19.28
N PHE A 120 5.71 -5.95 -20.25
CA PHE A 120 5.20 -7.31 -20.25
C PHE A 120 6.38 -8.27 -20.36
N ALA A 121 6.39 -9.30 -19.53
CA ALA A 121 7.41 -10.34 -19.56
C ALA A 121 6.76 -11.71 -19.40
N VAL A 122 7.36 -12.73 -20.01
CA VAL A 122 6.93 -14.11 -19.83
C VAL A 122 7.96 -14.86 -18.99
N MET A 123 7.49 -15.49 -17.91
CA MET A 123 8.34 -16.25 -17.00
C MET A 123 7.91 -17.71 -16.97
N HIS A 124 8.90 -18.62 -17.01
CA HIS A 124 8.66 -20.05 -16.89
C HIS A 124 8.29 -20.42 -15.46
N THR A 125 7.30 -21.27 -15.31
CA THR A 125 6.85 -21.81 -14.03
C THR A 125 7.52 -23.17 -13.77
N LYS A 126 7.42 -23.64 -12.53
CA LYS A 126 7.90 -24.99 -12.15
C LYS A 126 7.18 -26.12 -12.89
N HIS A 127 5.99 -25.86 -13.44
CA HIS A 127 5.16 -26.85 -14.14
C HIS A 127 5.48 -26.96 -15.64
N LYS A 128 6.63 -26.44 -16.10
CA LYS A 128 7.00 -26.36 -17.52
C LYS A 128 6.02 -25.54 -18.38
N THR A 129 5.15 -24.77 -17.74
CA THR A 129 4.32 -23.75 -18.39
C THR A 129 5.02 -22.40 -18.30
N ALA A 130 4.55 -21.42 -19.04
CA ALA A 130 4.98 -20.04 -18.94
C ALA A 130 3.78 -19.15 -18.60
N LYS A 131 4.01 -18.07 -17.86
CA LYS A 131 2.98 -17.08 -17.52
C LYS A 131 3.42 -15.70 -17.96
N MET A 132 2.50 -14.93 -18.55
CA MET A 132 2.71 -13.51 -18.82
C MET A 132 2.50 -12.71 -17.52
N HIS A 133 3.45 -11.84 -17.21
CA HIS A 133 3.41 -10.90 -16.10
C HIS A 133 3.38 -9.47 -16.63
N VAL A 134 2.57 -8.63 -15.99
CA VAL A 134 2.56 -7.19 -16.21
C VAL A 134 3.47 -6.56 -15.16
N LEU A 135 4.57 -5.97 -15.61
CA LEU A 135 5.59 -5.36 -14.75
C LEU A 135 5.34 -3.85 -14.67
N LEU A 136 5.26 -3.31 -13.46
CA LEU A 136 5.13 -1.86 -13.26
C LEU A 136 6.50 -1.19 -13.49
N ARG A 137 6.57 -0.16 -14.33
CA ARG A 137 7.81 0.58 -14.60
C ARG A 137 7.80 1.99 -14.04
N ALA A 138 6.67 2.67 -14.15
CA ALA A 138 6.50 3.98 -13.55
C ALA A 138 5.06 4.19 -13.10
N LEU A 139 4.91 4.99 -12.06
CA LEU A 139 3.63 5.45 -11.56
C LEU A 139 3.71 6.97 -11.38
N VAL A 140 2.86 7.69 -12.10
CA VAL A 140 2.80 9.14 -12.08
C VAL A 140 1.48 9.58 -11.48
N LEU A 141 1.54 10.38 -10.42
CA LEU A 141 0.36 11.02 -9.85
C LEU A 141 -0.08 12.17 -10.76
N LEU A 142 -1.32 12.09 -11.26
CA LEU A 142 -1.91 13.11 -12.13
C LEU A 142 -2.86 14.03 -11.35
N ASP A 143 -3.72 13.44 -10.52
CA ASP A 143 -4.70 14.17 -9.73
C ASP A 143 -5.11 13.37 -8.49
N HIS A 144 -5.33 14.06 -7.37
CA HIS A 144 -5.78 13.50 -6.10
C HIS A 144 -6.95 14.29 -5.50
N THR A 145 -7.54 15.22 -6.26
CA THR A 145 -8.62 16.12 -5.83
C THR A 145 -9.87 15.35 -5.38
N GLU A 146 -10.31 14.37 -6.17
CA GLU A 146 -11.50 13.56 -5.85
C GLU A 146 -11.29 12.71 -4.59
N ARG A 147 -10.08 12.18 -4.41
CA ARG A 147 -9.70 11.45 -3.19
C ARG A 147 -9.78 12.36 -1.97
N ASP A 148 -9.24 13.58 -2.05
CA ASP A 148 -9.27 14.54 -0.96
C ASP A 148 -10.69 14.97 -0.61
N ALA A 149 -11.50 15.29 -1.61
CA ALA A 149 -12.91 15.63 -1.43
C ALA A 149 -13.66 14.50 -0.70
N ALA A 150 -13.47 13.25 -1.16
CA ALA A 150 -14.06 12.08 -0.51
C ALA A 150 -13.55 11.87 0.93
N ALA A 151 -12.25 12.08 1.18
CA ALA A 151 -11.67 11.96 2.52
C ALA A 151 -12.26 13.00 3.49
N ILE A 152 -12.41 14.25 3.05
CA ILE A 152 -13.02 15.34 3.84
C ILE A 152 -14.49 15.01 4.15
N LEU A 153 -15.26 14.53 3.17
CA LEU A 153 -16.66 14.13 3.38
C LEU A 153 -16.78 13.01 4.42
N ARG A 154 -15.95 11.96 4.32
CA ARG A 154 -15.90 10.86 5.30
C ARG A 154 -15.46 11.33 6.69
N MET A 155 -14.57 12.32 6.77
CA MET A 155 -14.18 12.93 8.04
C MET A 155 -15.36 13.68 8.66
N ARG A 156 -16.03 14.55 7.89
CA ARG A 156 -17.19 15.32 8.35
C ARG A 156 -18.34 14.43 8.80
N GLN A 157 -18.62 13.33 8.09
CA GLN A 157 -19.65 12.38 8.48
C GLN A 157 -19.37 11.74 9.85
N ARG A 158 -18.10 11.48 10.18
CA ARG A 158 -17.70 10.94 11.49
C ARG A 158 -17.82 11.94 12.63
N TYR A 159 -17.76 13.24 12.34
CA TYR A 159 -17.84 14.33 13.32
C TYR A 159 -19.15 15.13 13.24
N GLN A 160 -20.24 14.55 12.71
CA GLN A 160 -21.58 15.17 12.71
C GLN A 160 -22.08 15.59 14.11
N SER A 161 -21.41 15.16 15.18
CA SER A 161 -21.68 15.55 16.57
C SER A 161 -20.93 16.79 17.07
N ILE A 162 -20.05 17.42 16.26
CA ILE A 162 -19.33 18.64 16.63
C ILE A 162 -19.92 19.82 15.86
N ASP A 163 -20.82 20.53 16.54
CA ASP A 163 -21.52 21.70 16.04
C ASP A 163 -20.61 22.94 16.13
N PHE A 164 -20.17 23.48 14.99
CA PHE A 164 -19.41 24.74 14.91
C PHE A 164 -20.35 25.96 14.89
N GLY A 165 -21.34 25.97 15.80
CA GLY A 165 -22.08 27.16 16.18
C GLY A 165 -23.50 27.29 15.64
N VAL A 166 -24.43 26.49 16.17
CA VAL A 166 -25.74 26.97 16.70
C VAL A 166 -26.04 26.15 17.99
N VAL A 167 -26.57 26.78 19.04
CA VAL A 167 -26.80 26.17 20.38
C VAL A 167 -28.32 25.94 20.57
N PRO A 168 -28.82 24.94 21.35
CA PRO A 168 -28.46 23.53 21.51
C PRO A 168 -29.69 22.58 21.36
N SER A 169 -29.50 21.25 21.21
CA SER A 169 -30.29 20.28 22.01
C SER A 169 -29.75 18.85 21.95
N ILE A 170 -29.50 18.30 23.14
CA ILE A 170 -29.14 16.90 23.49
C ILE A 170 -27.74 16.42 23.06
N ARG A 171 -26.77 16.60 23.97
CA ARG A 171 -25.44 16.00 23.91
C ARG A 171 -25.51 14.58 24.51
N PRO A 172 -25.05 13.51 23.83
CA PRO A 172 -24.66 12.30 24.54
C PRO A 172 -23.36 12.60 25.29
N THR A 173 -23.46 12.77 26.61
CA THR A 173 -22.28 12.87 27.47
C THR A 173 -21.55 11.53 27.47
N LEU A 174 -20.40 11.45 26.79
CA LEU A 174 -19.42 10.40 27.04
C LEU A 174 -18.91 10.58 28.48
N LYS A 175 -19.36 9.70 29.39
CA LYS A 175 -18.87 9.64 30.77
C LYS A 175 -17.40 9.22 30.77
N ARG A 176 -16.49 10.19 30.63
CA ARG A 176 -15.10 9.99 31.03
C ARG A 176 -15.07 9.98 32.56
N LYS A 177 -14.69 8.86 33.17
CA LYS A 177 -14.38 8.82 34.60
C LYS A 177 -13.10 9.62 34.83
N PRO A 178 -13.12 10.74 35.56
CA PRO A 178 -11.89 11.40 35.97
C PRO A 178 -11.15 10.47 36.93
N LYS A 179 -9.93 10.09 36.57
CA LYS A 179 -8.95 9.58 37.53
C LYS A 179 -8.39 10.82 38.21
N TYR A 180 -8.95 11.22 39.36
CA TYR A 180 -8.20 11.65 40.55
C TYR A 180 -9.01 12.50 41.55
N TYR A 181 -8.96 12.02 42.80
CA TYR A 181 -9.15 12.65 44.12
C TYR A 181 -10.52 13.20 44.51
N ASP A 182 -11.27 12.36 45.23
CA ASP A 182 -12.07 12.81 46.39
C ASP A 182 -11.42 12.17 47.63
N LEU A 183 -10.53 12.91 48.30
CA LEU A 183 -9.58 12.35 49.28
C LEU A 183 -10.20 11.97 50.64
N ASP A 184 -11.48 12.25 50.87
CA ASP A 184 -12.06 12.11 52.22
C ASP A 184 -13.15 11.03 52.35
N THR A 185 -13.46 10.28 51.28
CA THR A 185 -14.51 9.23 51.33
C THR A 185 -14.02 7.82 50.98
N ASP A 186 -12.82 7.66 50.44
CA ASP A 186 -12.35 6.38 49.86
C ASP A 186 -11.52 5.50 50.81
N ALA A 187 -11.14 5.98 52.00
CA ALA A 187 -10.31 5.18 52.92
C ALA A 187 -11.06 3.95 53.46
N GLU A 188 -12.35 4.08 53.79
CA GLU A 188 -13.13 2.98 54.35
C GLU A 188 -13.50 1.92 53.32
N GLU A 189 -13.90 2.31 52.10
CA GLU A 189 -14.24 1.35 51.03
C GLU A 189 -13.01 0.61 50.50
N THR A 190 -11.87 1.30 50.37
CA THR A 190 -10.63 0.66 49.91
C THR A 190 -10.11 -0.35 50.95
N SER A 191 -10.25 -0.06 52.26
CA SER A 191 -9.89 -1.00 53.33
C SER A 191 -10.75 -2.28 53.33
N ARG A 192 -12.06 -2.14 53.08
CA ARG A 192 -13.00 -3.28 53.00
C ARG A 192 -12.74 -4.16 51.79
N SER A 193 -12.36 -3.55 50.66
CA SER A 193 -12.01 -4.26 49.44
C SER A 193 -10.69 -5.04 49.59
N MET A 194 -9.70 -4.46 50.28
CA MET A 194 -8.41 -5.13 50.51
C MET A 194 -8.47 -6.26 51.55
N ASN A 195 -9.37 -6.19 52.54
CA ASN A 195 -9.56 -7.28 53.52
C ASN A 195 -10.18 -8.55 52.91
N ARG A 196 -10.82 -8.44 51.74
CA ARG A 196 -11.42 -9.57 51.02
C ARG A 196 -10.45 -10.33 50.10
N MET A 197 -9.21 -9.85 49.97
CA MET A 197 -8.18 -10.47 49.12
C MET A 197 -7.05 -11.15 49.92
N ARG A 198 -7.25 -11.35 51.23
CA ARG A 198 -6.28 -12.07 52.06
C ARG A 198 -6.37 -13.56 51.75
N ILE A 199 -5.42 -14.07 50.99
CA ILE A 199 -5.21 -15.51 50.79
C ILE A 199 -4.26 -15.94 51.90
N ASP A 200 -4.76 -16.74 52.84
CA ASP A 200 -3.89 -17.38 53.82
C ASP A 200 -3.03 -18.43 53.08
N GLY A 201 -1.71 -18.24 53.16
CA GLY A 201 -0.73 -19.19 52.64
C GLY A 201 -0.68 -20.47 53.47
N PRO A 202 -0.16 -21.57 52.92
CA PRO A 202 -0.25 -22.89 53.55
C PRO A 202 0.59 -22.95 54.83
N GLU A 203 0.02 -23.57 55.88
CA GLU A 203 0.79 -24.03 57.03
C GLU A 203 1.78 -25.10 56.55
N THR A 204 3.07 -24.82 56.73
CA THR A 204 4.14 -25.82 56.64
C THR A 204 4.42 -26.39 58.03
N ASP A 205 4.46 -27.73 58.04
CA ASP A 205 4.80 -28.73 59.08
C ASP A 205 3.67 -29.24 59.99
#